data_AF-A0A5K1K7B8-F1
#
_entry.id   AF-A0A5K1K7B8-F1
#
_cell.length_a   1.000
_cell.length_b   1.000
_cell.length_c   1.000
_cell.angle_alpha   90.00
_cell.angle_beta   90.00
_cell.angle_gamma   90.00
#
_symmetry.space_group_name_H-M   'P 1'
#
loop_
_entity.id
_entity.type
_entity.pdbx_description
1 polymer ?
#
loop_
_entity_poly.entity_id
_entity_poly.type
_entity_poly.pdbx_seq_one_letter_code
_entity_poly.pdbx_strand_id
1 'polypeptide(L)'
;MTGLHSWLRVATSLLAASHAIATRHLRMKRLSVTQVSQSQIDSLTPVARYASASYCAPSSTLAWDCTDCRANPSFHPIAAGGNSFTVQYWFVGYDPVLDSVIASVQGTKPSAIVPLLIDGDIELVNLDSTLFPGLDPSIKAHQGFADAHS
;
A
#
# COMPACT_ATOMS: atom_id res chain seq x y z
N MET A 1 -51.78 -50.25 -8.77
CA MET A 1 -51.04 -49.11 -8.19
C MET A 1 -49.67 -49.03 -8.88
N THR A 2 -49.70 -48.59 -10.13
CA THR A 2 -48.56 -48.51 -11.07
C THR A 2 -48.44 -47.04 -11.44
N GLY A 3 -47.65 -46.27 -10.68
CA GLY A 3 -47.71 -44.82 -10.83
C GLY A 3 -46.73 -44.04 -9.97
N LEU A 4 -45.48 -44.49 -9.82
CA LEU A 4 -44.45 -43.62 -9.20
C LEU A 4 -42.99 -43.94 -9.56
N HIS A 5 -42.72 -44.77 -10.58
CA HIS A 5 -41.34 -45.15 -10.93
C HIS A 5 -40.86 -44.62 -12.29
N SER A 6 -41.60 -43.73 -12.95
CA SER A 6 -41.30 -43.30 -14.33
C SER A 6 -40.91 -41.82 -14.50
N TRP A 7 -40.67 -41.09 -13.41
CA TRP A 7 -40.22 -39.68 -13.47
C TRP A 7 -38.80 -39.45 -12.98
N LEU A 8 -38.09 -40.50 -12.55
CA LEU A 8 -36.72 -40.40 -12.02
C LEU A 8 -35.65 -40.99 -12.96
N ARG A 9 -35.88 -40.94 -14.29
CA ARG A 9 -34.89 -41.41 -15.28
C ARG A 9 -34.61 -40.45 -16.44
N VAL A 10 -35.23 -39.26 -16.47
CA VAL A 10 -34.97 -38.25 -17.51
C VAL A 10 -34.10 -37.09 -17.00
N ALA A 11 -33.90 -36.95 -15.69
CA ALA A 11 -33.12 -35.85 -15.10
C ALA A 11 -31.62 -36.17 -14.86
N THR A 12 -31.10 -37.31 -15.34
CA THR A 12 -29.72 -37.76 -15.06
C THR A 12 -28.81 -37.84 -16.29
N SER A 13 -29.19 -37.26 -17.42
CA SER A 13 -28.39 -37.32 -18.66
C SER A 13 -27.93 -35.97 -19.21
N LEU A 14 -28.12 -34.87 -18.47
CA LEU A 14 -27.74 -33.51 -18.90
C LEU A 14 -26.70 -32.80 -18.02
N LEU A 15 -26.04 -33.51 -17.09
CA LEU A 15 -24.98 -32.97 -16.22
C LEU A 15 -23.62 -33.66 -16.41
N ALA A 16 -23.26 -34.05 -17.63
CA ALA A 16 -21.96 -34.66 -17.93
C ALA A 16 -21.17 -33.90 -19.01
N ALA A 17 -21.36 -32.58 -19.11
CA ALA A 17 -20.52 -31.72 -19.94
C ALA A 17 -19.95 -30.56 -19.10
N SER A 18 -19.40 -30.89 -17.92
CA SER A 18 -18.44 -30.01 -17.25
C SER A 18 -17.23 -29.89 -18.16
N HIS A 19 -17.24 -28.89 -19.04
CA HIS A 19 -16.03 -28.45 -19.71
C HIS A 19 -15.09 -27.98 -18.61
N ALA A 20 -14.11 -28.82 -18.29
CA ALA A 20 -12.93 -28.38 -17.59
C ALA A 20 -12.29 -27.31 -18.49
N ILE A 21 -12.62 -26.04 -18.24
CA ILE A 21 -11.81 -24.93 -18.71
C ILE A 21 -10.50 -25.11 -17.95
N ALA A 22 -9.58 -25.86 -18.54
CA ALA A 22 -8.19 -25.83 -18.15
C ALA A 22 -7.76 -24.38 -18.37
N THR A 23 -7.83 -23.58 -17.31
CA THR A 23 -7.22 -22.26 -17.27
C THR A 23 -5.77 -22.51 -17.64
N ARG A 24 -5.39 -22.09 -18.85
CA ARG A 24 -3.99 -21.93 -19.21
C ARG A 24 -3.50 -20.85 -18.26
N HIS A 25 -3.06 -21.24 -17.07
CA HIS A 25 -2.22 -20.41 -16.25
C HIS A 25 -1.04 -20.10 -17.16
N LEU A 26 -1.01 -18.89 -17.70
CA LEU A 26 0.19 -18.32 -18.28
C LEU A 26 1.21 -18.45 -17.17
N ARG A 27 2.04 -19.49 -17.24
CA ARG A 27 3.18 -19.67 -16.37
C ARG A 27 4.14 -18.58 -16.83
N MET A 28 3.91 -17.35 -16.36
CA MET A 28 4.85 -16.26 -16.50
C MET A 28 6.18 -16.83 -16.06
N LYS A 29 7.15 -16.86 -16.96
CA LYS A 29 8.50 -17.31 -16.64
C LYS A 29 8.92 -16.48 -15.44
N ARG A 30 9.10 -17.13 -14.29
CA ARG A 30 9.48 -16.44 -13.06
C ARG A 30 10.76 -15.68 -13.41
N LEU A 31 10.69 -14.35 -13.37
CA LEU A 31 11.89 -13.53 -13.50
C LEU A 31 12.86 -14.01 -12.41
N SER A 32 14.16 -14.07 -12.75
CA SER A 32 15.18 -14.43 -11.78
C SER A 32 15.13 -13.44 -10.62
N VAL A 33 14.99 -13.95 -9.40
CA VAL A 33 15.05 -13.14 -8.19
C VAL A 33 16.52 -13.03 -7.79
N THR A 34 17.02 -11.81 -7.67
CA THR A 34 18.36 -11.55 -7.12
C THR A 34 18.25 -11.50 -5.60
N GLN A 35 19.07 -12.28 -4.92
CA GLN A 35 19.17 -12.21 -3.46
C GLN A 35 19.79 -10.88 -3.05
N VAL A 36 19.17 -10.20 -2.09
CA VAL A 36 19.68 -8.96 -1.49
C VAL A 36 20.76 -9.32 -0.47
N SER A 37 21.85 -8.55 -0.44
CA SER A 37 22.93 -8.72 0.54
C SER A 37 22.53 -8.21 1.92
N GLN A 38 23.19 -8.72 2.98
CA GLN A 38 22.96 -8.23 4.33
C GLN A 38 23.22 -6.72 4.45
N SER A 39 24.30 -6.22 3.84
CA SER A 39 24.62 -4.79 3.82
C SER A 39 23.54 -3.92 3.19
N GLN A 40 22.84 -4.41 2.17
CA GLN A 40 21.70 -3.70 1.57
C GLN A 40 20.51 -3.68 2.54
N ILE A 41 20.23 -4.79 3.22
CA ILE A 41 19.18 -4.84 4.26
C ILE A 41 19.51 -3.86 5.39
N ASP A 42 20.76 -3.87 5.86
CA ASP A 42 21.22 -2.99 6.94
C ASP A 42 21.08 -1.51 6.54
N SER A 43 21.39 -1.16 5.29
CA SER A 43 21.24 0.22 4.78
C SER A 43 19.78 0.71 4.71
N LEU A 44 18.82 -0.21 4.51
CA LEU A 44 17.39 0.11 4.43
C LEU A 44 16.68 0.06 5.78
N THR A 45 17.28 -0.63 6.76
CA THR A 45 16.66 -0.86 8.07
C THR A 45 16.29 0.43 8.81
N PRO A 46 17.14 1.48 8.87
CA PRO A 46 16.77 2.74 9.51
C PRO A 46 15.56 3.41 8.84
N VAL A 47 15.51 3.42 7.50
CA VAL A 47 14.40 4.02 6.73
C VAL A 47 13.10 3.26 6.97
N ALA A 48 13.15 1.92 7.02
CA ALA A 48 11.99 1.10 7.35
C ALA A 48 11.46 1.36 8.77
N ARG A 49 12.36 1.60 9.74
CA ARG A 49 11.99 1.98 11.12
C ARG A 49 11.32 3.34 11.18
N TYR A 50 11.77 4.32 10.40
CA TYR A 50 11.08 5.61 10.26
C TYR A 50 9.66 5.44 9.71
N ALA A 51 9.50 4.61 8.68
CA ALA A 51 8.19 4.28 8.15
C ALA A 51 7.27 3.64 9.21
N SER A 52 7.79 2.76 10.08
CA SER A 52 7.00 2.23 11.21
C SER A 52 6.58 3.35 12.18
N ALA A 53 7.52 4.22 12.56
CA ALA A 53 7.24 5.34 13.47
C ALA A 53 6.16 6.29 12.95
N SER A 54 5.95 6.39 11.63
CA SER A 54 4.90 7.24 11.04
C SER A 54 3.47 6.83 11.42
N TYR A 55 3.28 5.64 11.99
CA TYR A 55 1.98 5.20 12.51
C TYR A 55 1.71 5.67 13.94
N CYS A 56 2.69 6.26 14.62
CA CYS A 56 2.54 6.82 15.96
C CYS A 56 1.89 8.22 15.91
N ALA A 57 1.27 8.64 17.02
CA ALA A 57 0.62 9.94 17.10
C ALA A 57 1.64 11.09 16.90
N PRO A 58 1.25 12.21 16.24
CA PRO A 58 2.15 13.32 15.96
C PRO A 58 2.81 13.93 17.19
N SER A 59 2.10 14.00 18.32
CA SER A 59 2.69 14.48 19.58
C SER A 59 3.86 13.60 20.05
N SER A 60 3.76 12.28 19.86
CA SER A 60 4.79 11.32 20.25
C SER A 60 5.95 11.27 19.25
N THR A 61 5.69 11.46 17.95
CA THR A 61 6.78 11.56 16.96
C THR A 61 7.49 12.92 17.02
N LEU A 62 6.82 13.99 17.45
CA LEU A 62 7.48 15.26 17.72
C LEU A 62 8.36 15.21 18.99
N ALA A 63 7.89 14.54 20.04
CA ALA A 63 8.68 14.30 21.26
C ALA A 63 9.71 13.17 21.11
N TRP A 64 9.59 12.36 20.05
CA TRP A 64 10.36 11.15 19.77
C TRP A 64 10.32 10.08 20.88
N ASP A 65 9.16 9.88 21.51
CA ASP A 65 8.99 9.02 22.70
C ASP A 65 8.15 7.75 22.46
N CYS A 66 7.73 7.51 21.21
CA CYS A 66 6.93 6.37 20.84
C CYS A 66 7.70 5.03 20.87
N THR A 67 6.99 3.89 20.90
CA THR A 67 7.65 2.57 20.89
C THR A 67 8.56 2.38 19.68
N ASP A 68 8.09 2.76 18.49
CA ASP A 68 8.84 2.60 17.24
C ASP A 68 9.98 3.64 17.10
N CYS A 69 9.85 4.80 17.75
CA CYS A 69 10.84 5.88 17.76
C CYS A 69 12.19 5.41 18.34
N ARG A 70 12.13 4.49 19.31
CA ARG A 70 13.31 3.88 19.95
C ARG A 70 14.20 3.13 18.97
N ALA A 71 13.68 2.75 17.81
CA ALA A 71 14.44 2.04 16.80
C ALA A 71 15.45 2.94 16.06
N ASN A 72 15.26 4.26 16.09
CA ASN A 72 16.18 5.27 15.54
C ASN A 72 16.39 6.42 16.57
N PRO A 73 17.12 6.18 17.67
CA PRO A 73 17.19 7.11 18.81
C PRO A 73 17.97 8.41 18.54
N SER A 74 18.74 8.48 17.45
CA SER A 74 19.51 9.67 17.05
C SER A 74 18.67 10.75 16.39
N PHE A 75 17.42 10.44 16.01
CA PHE A 75 16.59 11.37 15.27
C PHE A 75 16.20 12.60 16.09
N HIS A 76 16.24 13.76 15.43
CA HIS A 76 15.78 15.03 15.97
C HIS A 76 14.56 15.52 15.18
N PRO A 77 13.33 15.29 15.68
CA PRO A 77 12.14 15.82 15.05
C PRO A 77 12.15 17.36 15.04
N ILE A 78 11.66 17.93 13.95
CA ILE A 78 11.47 19.38 13.77
C ILE A 78 9.98 19.71 13.69
N ALA A 79 9.20 18.85 13.04
CA ALA A 79 7.75 19.02 12.89
C ALA A 79 7.05 17.66 12.77
N ALA A 80 5.80 17.60 13.21
CA ALA A 80 4.92 16.47 13.00
C ALA A 80 3.46 16.93 12.87
N GLY A 81 2.63 16.18 12.17
CA GLY A 81 1.23 16.54 11.95
C GLY A 81 0.37 15.40 11.42
N GLY A 82 -0.85 15.76 10.99
CA GLY A 82 -1.86 14.83 10.50
C GLY A 82 -2.82 14.34 11.59
N ASN A 83 -3.85 13.60 11.16
CA ASN A 83 -4.90 13.06 12.03
C ASN A 83 -5.18 11.55 11.79
N SER A 84 -4.42 10.90 10.90
CA SER A 84 -4.57 9.49 10.50
C SER A 84 -5.94 9.14 9.90
N PHE A 85 -6.73 10.14 9.52
CA PHE A 85 -8.05 9.96 8.93
C PHE A 85 -8.18 10.71 7.60
N THR A 86 -8.21 12.05 7.62
CA THR A 86 -8.22 12.87 6.40
C THR A 86 -6.82 13.29 5.97
N VAL A 87 -5.88 13.37 6.91
CA VAL A 87 -4.47 13.68 6.64
C VAL A 87 -3.63 12.61 7.33
N GLN A 88 -2.80 11.93 6.55
CA GLN A 88 -1.87 10.92 7.05
C GLN A 88 -0.97 11.53 8.12
N TYR A 89 -0.65 10.76 9.16
CA TYR A 89 0.39 11.21 10.08
C TYR A 89 1.70 11.41 9.34
N TRP A 90 2.43 12.45 9.70
CA TRP A 90 3.73 12.72 9.12
C TRP A 90 4.66 13.35 10.15
N PHE A 91 5.95 13.20 9.94
CA PHE A 91 6.96 13.94 10.68
C PHE A 91 8.18 14.23 9.80
N VAL A 92 8.89 15.30 10.14
CA VAL A 92 10.12 15.73 9.50
C VAL A 92 11.17 16.05 10.57
N GLY A 93 12.42 15.72 10.31
CA GLY A 93 13.53 15.97 11.23
C GLY A 93 14.88 15.58 10.63
N TYR A 94 15.92 15.65 11.43
CA TYR A 94 17.29 15.33 11.02
C TYR A 94 17.85 14.14 11.79
N ASP A 95 18.48 13.20 11.08
CA ASP A 95 19.25 12.11 11.69
C ASP A 95 20.75 12.34 11.46
N PRO A 96 21.53 12.63 12.53
CA PRO A 96 22.96 12.87 12.41
C PRO A 96 23.77 11.60 12.10
N VAL A 97 23.21 10.40 12.32
CA VAL A 97 23.90 9.13 12.00
C VAL A 97 23.78 8.83 10.51
N LEU A 98 22.64 9.17 9.90
CA LEU A 98 22.42 9.02 8.47
C LEU A 98 22.84 10.26 7.65
N ASP A 99 23.20 11.36 8.33
CA ASP A 99 23.47 12.66 7.72
C ASP A 99 22.36 13.07 6.73
N SER A 100 21.11 12.97 7.20
CA SER A 100 19.94 13.08 6.33
C SER A 100 18.75 13.76 7.01
N VAL A 101 18.03 14.58 6.21
CA VAL A 101 16.68 15.01 6.56
C VAL A 101 15.71 13.88 6.22
N ILE A 102 14.93 13.47 7.20
CA ILE A 102 13.93 12.40 7.05
C ILE A 102 12.55 13.05 7.03
N ALA A 103 11.78 12.77 5.98
CA ALA A 103 10.35 13.00 5.93
C ALA A 103 9.66 11.63 5.87
N SER A 104 8.78 11.34 6.84
CA SER A 104 8.03 10.10 6.87
C SER A 104 6.54 10.38 6.90
N VAL A 105 5.78 9.66 6.09
CA VAL A 105 4.33 9.80 5.95
C VAL A 105 3.70 8.43 6.16
N GLN A 106 2.64 8.40 6.96
CA GLN A 106 1.87 7.21 7.29
C GLN A 106 1.24 6.61 6.03
N GLY A 107 1.31 5.30 5.91
CA GLY A 107 0.55 4.56 4.90
C GLY A 107 -0.90 4.31 5.31
N THR A 108 -1.75 3.94 4.36
CA THR A 108 -3.13 3.55 4.63
C THR A 108 -3.17 2.36 5.61
N LYS A 109 -3.92 2.48 6.70
CA LYS A 109 -4.19 1.36 7.60
C LYS A 109 -5.02 0.30 6.85
N PRO A 110 -4.51 -0.94 6.64
CA PRO A 110 -5.23 -1.94 5.86
C PRO A 110 -6.57 -2.38 6.47
N SER A 111 -6.77 -2.19 7.77
CA SER A 111 -8.06 -2.43 8.43
C SER A 111 -9.14 -1.39 8.08
N ALA A 112 -8.75 -0.27 7.47
CA ALA A 112 -9.65 0.77 6.98
C ALA A 112 -10.02 0.58 5.50
N ILE A 113 -9.93 -0.64 4.93
CA ILE A 113 -10.17 -0.97 3.51
C ILE A 113 -11.60 -0.70 3.00
N VAL A 114 -12.49 -0.13 3.79
CA VAL A 114 -13.86 0.20 3.34
C VAL A 114 -13.90 1.20 2.17
N PRO A 115 -12.93 2.12 1.93
CA PRO A 115 -12.87 2.93 0.71
C PRO A 115 -12.15 2.26 -0.48
N LEU A 116 -11.47 1.12 -0.30
CA LEU A 116 -10.77 0.42 -1.41
C LEU A 116 -11.74 -0.23 -2.41
N LEU A 117 -13.06 -0.16 -2.14
CA LEU A 117 -14.15 -0.77 -2.91
C LEU A 117 -15.30 0.20 -3.25
N ILE A 118 -15.13 1.51 -3.05
CA ILE A 118 -16.13 2.51 -3.47
C ILE A 118 -15.58 3.36 -4.63
N ASP A 119 -15.21 2.66 -5.71
CA ASP A 119 -15.56 2.94 -7.12
C ASP A 119 -15.27 4.31 -7.81
N GLY A 120 -14.48 5.23 -7.25
CA GLY A 120 -14.24 6.57 -7.86
C GLY A 120 -12.80 6.99 -8.16
N ASP A 121 -11.82 6.70 -7.29
CA ASP A 121 -10.54 7.44 -7.30
C ASP A 121 -9.37 6.78 -8.06
N ILE A 122 -9.63 5.77 -8.90
CA ILE A 122 -8.60 5.15 -9.77
C ILE A 122 -8.31 6.03 -11.00
N GLU A 123 -8.97 7.18 -11.12
CA GLU A 123 -8.72 8.13 -12.19
C GLU A 123 -7.26 8.59 -12.22
N LEU A 124 -6.74 8.66 -13.44
CA LEU A 124 -5.42 9.19 -13.71
C LEU A 124 -5.53 10.69 -14.01
N VAL A 125 -4.92 11.49 -13.16
CA VAL A 125 -4.93 12.96 -13.27
C VAL A 125 -3.55 13.53 -13.46
N ASN A 126 -3.52 14.74 -14.00
CA ASN A 126 -2.27 15.49 -14.12
C ASN A 126 -1.84 15.93 -12.72
N LEU A 127 -0.53 15.91 -12.48
CA LEU A 127 0.06 16.46 -11.26
C LEU A 127 -0.08 17.99 -11.24
N ASP A 128 -0.13 18.58 -10.04
CA ASP A 128 -0.19 20.03 -9.85
C ASP A 128 1.01 20.71 -10.54
N SER A 129 0.74 21.65 -11.45
CA SER A 129 1.77 22.29 -12.26
C SER A 129 2.61 23.33 -11.50
N THR A 130 2.16 23.76 -10.33
CA THR A 130 2.93 24.61 -9.40
C THR A 130 3.97 23.77 -8.67
N LEU A 131 3.62 22.55 -8.24
CA LEU A 131 4.52 21.63 -7.56
C LEU A 131 5.45 20.88 -8.54
N PHE A 132 4.96 20.55 -9.74
CA PHE A 132 5.69 19.79 -10.76
C PHE A 132 5.78 20.56 -12.10
N PRO A 133 6.49 21.69 -12.13
CA PRO A 133 6.56 22.53 -13.32
C PRO A 133 7.26 21.83 -14.49
N GLY A 134 6.68 21.93 -15.68
CA GLY A 134 7.26 21.41 -16.93
C GLY A 134 7.09 19.91 -17.16
N LEU A 135 6.29 19.22 -16.35
CA LEU A 135 5.99 17.81 -16.55
C LEU A 135 5.19 17.57 -17.84
N ASP A 136 5.52 16.51 -18.57
CA ASP A 136 4.74 16.09 -19.74
C ASP A 136 3.30 15.69 -19.31
N PRO A 137 2.24 16.22 -19.96
CA PRO A 137 0.85 15.92 -19.59
C PRO A 137 0.43 14.45 -19.74
N SER A 138 1.23 13.62 -20.43
CA SER A 138 1.02 12.17 -20.48
C SER A 138 1.42 11.46 -19.17
N ILE A 139 2.20 12.11 -18.31
CA ILE A 139 2.55 11.61 -16.98
C ILE A 139 1.40 11.94 -16.03
N LYS A 140 0.79 10.89 -15.47
CA LYS A 140 -0.37 10.99 -14.60
C LYS A 140 -0.19 10.23 -13.30
N ALA A 141 -0.85 10.70 -12.24
CA ALA A 141 -0.91 10.04 -10.95
C ALA A 141 -2.34 9.57 -10.65
N HIS A 142 -2.46 8.55 -9.81
CA HIS A 142 -3.74 8.15 -9.24
C HIS A 142 -4.30 9.28 -8.38
N GLN A 143 -5.55 9.69 -8.63
CA GLN A 143 -6.19 10.85 -7.99
C GLN A 143 -6.04 10.82 -6.46
N GLY A 144 -6.40 9.71 -5.82
CA GLY A 144 -6.28 9.60 -4.36
C GLY A 144 -4.86 9.76 -3.78
N PHE A 145 -3.80 9.46 -4.56
CA PHE A 145 -2.43 9.74 -4.12
C PHE A 145 -2.04 11.18 -4.42
N ALA A 146 -2.51 11.77 -5.53
CA ALA A 146 -2.28 13.18 -5.82
C ALA A 146 -2.92 14.06 -4.73
N ASP A 147 -4.17 13.78 -4.34
CA ASP A 147 -4.89 14.55 -3.32
C ASP A 147 -4.30 14.42 -1.91
N ALA A 148 -3.73 13.26 -1.58
CA ALA A 148 -3.08 13.07 -0.29
C ALA A 148 -1.77 13.87 -0.14
N HIS A 149 -1.23 14.40 -1.26
CA HIS A 149 0.09 15.01 -1.34
C HIS A 149 0.09 16.39 -2.05
N SER A 150 -1.08 16.96 -2.36
CA SER A 150 -1.25 18.27 -3.01
C SER A 150 -1.39 19.43 -2.04
#